data_AF-S3BN75-F1
#
_entry.id   AF-S3BN75-F1
#
_cell.length_a   1.000
_cell.length_b   1.000
_cell.length_c   1.000
_cell.angle_alpha   90.00
_cell.angle_beta   90.00
_cell.angle_gamma   90.00
#
_symmetry.space_group_name_H-M   'P 1'
#
loop_
_entity.id
_entity.type
_entity.pdbx_description
1 polymer ?
#
loop_
_entity_poly.entity_id
_entity_poly.type
_entity_poly.pdbx_seq_one_letter_code
_entity_poly.pdbx_strand_id
1 'polypeptide(L)'
;MNYKTAALFVVLVTSLVGCSTTLAPQRSASGTSTETIQPIHQQEDEAEPQSYRERIEVVVQRMRAACVAQDNQPYYRKTACLPSGITDEMTKDSTRITAAQKRAAEAVFAFTHELNEETRRIMRETQDPALAARAELSQRLRDPQINTLQEDLLSGKITWGEYNTARRALAEAVRSDLENE
;
A
#
# COMPACT_ATOMS: atom_id res chain seq x y z
N MET A 1 -19.27 -6.63 13.93
CA MET A 1 -17.95 -6.98 13.39
C MET A 1 -17.13 -5.70 13.41
N ASN A 2 -16.15 -5.60 14.32
CA ASN A 2 -15.49 -4.33 14.68
C ASN A 2 -14.60 -3.81 13.55
N TYR A 3 -14.81 -2.55 13.17
CA TYR A 3 -14.13 -1.81 12.09
C TYR A 3 -12.63 -1.54 12.34
N LYS A 4 -12.08 -2.04 13.47
CA LYS A 4 -10.73 -1.75 13.96
C LYS A 4 -9.64 -2.64 13.35
N THR A 5 -9.97 -3.84 12.91
CA THR A 5 -9.01 -4.82 12.38
C THR A 5 -8.72 -4.69 10.88
N ALA A 6 -9.49 -3.86 10.16
CA ALA A 6 -9.38 -3.71 8.70
C ALA A 6 -8.29 -2.73 8.23
N ALA A 7 -7.61 -2.02 9.13
CA ALA A 7 -6.70 -0.92 8.78
C ALA A 7 -5.23 -1.33 8.59
N LEU A 8 -4.87 -2.60 8.79
CA LEU A 8 -3.45 -3.01 8.77
C LEU A 8 -3.13 -4.29 8.04
N PHE A 9 -4.12 -5.16 7.89
CA PHE A 9 -4.03 -6.20 6.89
C PHE A 9 -4.91 -5.77 5.76
N VAL A 10 -4.34 -5.83 4.57
CA VAL A 10 -5.05 -5.55 3.34
C VAL A 10 -5.23 -4.01 3.28
N VAL A 11 -5.34 -3.39 2.13
CA VAL A 11 -6.68 -3.54 1.65
C VAL A 11 -6.71 -4.33 0.35
N LEU A 12 -6.19 -5.56 0.32
CA LEU A 12 -6.66 -6.66 -0.55
C LEU A 12 -8.18 -6.87 -0.45
N VAL A 13 -8.91 -6.25 -1.37
CA VAL A 13 -10.07 -6.81 -2.07
C VAL A 13 -11.10 -7.55 -1.21
N THR A 14 -12.21 -6.88 -0.92
CA THR A 14 -13.52 -7.55 -1.04
C THR A 14 -14.39 -6.76 -2.01
N SER A 15 -14.64 -7.40 -3.13
CA SER A 15 -15.62 -7.09 -4.13
C SER A 15 -17.04 -7.17 -3.56
N LEU A 16 -17.85 -6.15 -3.84
CA LEU A 16 -19.25 -6.37 -4.19
C LEU A 16 -19.49 -5.75 -5.57
N VAL A 17 -19.75 -6.66 -6.49
CA VAL A 17 -20.09 -6.45 -7.89
C VAL A 17 -21.49 -5.84 -7.97
N GLY A 18 -21.64 -4.87 -8.87
CA GLY A 18 -22.83 -4.74 -9.71
C GLY A 18 -24.02 -4.00 -9.12
N CYS A 19 -24.19 -2.76 -9.56
CA CYS A 19 -25.31 -2.42 -10.43
C CYS A 19 -24.95 -1.19 -11.27
N SER A 20 -24.53 -1.43 -12.51
CA SER A 20 -24.50 -0.42 -13.55
C SER A 20 -25.93 0.08 -13.76
N THR A 21 -26.22 1.32 -13.38
CA THR A 21 -27.33 2.06 -13.98
C THR A 21 -26.73 3.06 -14.96
N THR A 22 -26.58 2.58 -16.20
CA THR A 22 -26.68 3.47 -17.36
C THR A 22 -28.06 4.11 -17.29
N LEU A 23 -28.09 5.43 -17.12
CA LEU A 23 -29.19 6.27 -17.54
C LEU A 23 -28.59 7.55 -18.12
N ALA A 24 -28.26 7.48 -19.41
CA ALA A 24 -28.34 8.67 -20.23
C ALA A 24 -29.83 8.94 -20.51
N PRO A 25 -30.27 10.21 -20.41
CA PRO A 25 -31.29 10.69 -21.33
C PRO A 25 -30.73 11.82 -22.20
N GLN A 26 -30.74 11.51 -23.49
CA GLN A 26 -31.06 12.35 -24.64
C GLN A 26 -31.15 13.88 -24.45
N ARG A 27 -30.40 14.55 -25.33
CA ARG A 27 -30.63 15.88 -25.88
C ARG A 27 -32.11 16.27 -26.00
N SER A 28 -32.41 17.52 -25.66
CA SER A 28 -33.27 18.36 -26.49
C SER A 28 -32.80 19.81 -26.39
N ALA A 29 -32.71 20.43 -27.56
CA ALA A 29 -32.21 21.77 -27.80
C ALA A 29 -33.23 22.84 -27.38
N SER A 30 -32.75 24.02 -26.95
CA SER A 30 -33.30 25.28 -27.43
C SER A 30 -32.32 26.42 -27.12
N GLY A 31 -32.10 27.27 -28.13
CA GLY A 31 -31.05 28.27 -28.16
C GLY A 31 -31.30 29.51 -27.31
N THR A 32 -30.23 30.26 -27.07
CA THR A 32 -30.04 31.64 -27.54
C THR A 32 -28.69 32.08 -27.03
N SER A 33 -27.80 32.45 -27.95
CA SER A 33 -26.49 32.99 -27.66
C SER A 33 -26.63 34.37 -27.01
N THR A 34 -26.10 34.52 -25.81
CA THR A 34 -25.73 35.82 -25.26
C THR A 34 -24.29 35.71 -24.79
N GLU A 35 -23.40 36.23 -25.63
CA GLU A 35 -21.96 36.35 -25.38
C GLU A 35 -21.76 37.36 -24.24
N THR A 36 -21.52 36.85 -23.03
CA THR A 36 -20.94 37.63 -21.93
C THR A 36 -19.52 37.13 -21.75
N ILE A 37 -18.56 37.92 -22.20
CA ILE A 37 -17.14 37.72 -21.90
C ILE A 37 -16.97 37.93 -20.39
N GLN A 38 -17.02 36.84 -19.62
CA GLN A 38 -16.54 36.82 -18.24
C GLN A 38 -15.03 36.61 -18.25
N PRO A 39 -14.27 37.30 -17.37
CA PRO A 39 -12.85 37.06 -17.24
C PRO A 39 -12.64 35.60 -16.80
N ILE A 40 -11.71 34.91 -17.47
CA ILE A 40 -11.26 33.57 -17.09
C ILE A 40 -10.54 33.72 -15.74
N HIS A 41 -11.30 33.70 -14.64
CA HIS A 41 -10.74 33.25 -13.38
C HIS A 41 -10.48 31.77 -13.58
N GLN A 42 -9.20 31.42 -13.70
CA GLN A 42 -8.76 30.07 -13.40
C GLN A 42 -9.15 29.81 -11.94
N GLN A 43 -10.37 29.31 -11.73
CA GLN A 43 -10.62 28.42 -10.63
C GLN A 43 -9.70 27.24 -10.89
N GLU A 44 -8.54 27.24 -10.22
CA GLU A 44 -8.02 25.98 -9.74
C GLU A 44 -9.19 25.38 -8.97
N ASP A 45 -9.89 24.43 -9.61
CA ASP A 45 -10.79 23.54 -8.92
C ASP A 45 -9.93 22.90 -7.84
N GLU A 46 -9.96 23.47 -6.63
CA GLU A 46 -9.49 22.82 -5.42
C GLU A 46 -10.33 21.56 -5.32
N ALA A 47 -9.82 20.47 -5.89
CA ALA A 47 -10.45 19.17 -5.80
C ALA A 47 -10.76 18.92 -4.33
N GLU A 48 -12.01 18.59 -4.01
CA GLU A 48 -12.41 18.31 -2.63
C GLU A 48 -11.40 17.35 -1.99
N PRO A 49 -10.96 17.61 -0.76
CA PRO A 49 -9.95 16.78 -0.12
C PRO A 49 -10.46 15.35 -0.05
N GLN A 50 -9.77 14.45 -0.77
CA GLN A 50 -10.11 13.04 -0.81
C GLN A 50 -10.20 12.48 0.61
N SER A 51 -11.22 11.67 0.85
CA SER A 51 -11.40 11.01 2.15
C SER A 51 -10.18 10.15 2.48
N TYR A 52 -9.93 9.92 3.77
CA TYR A 52 -8.90 9.00 4.25
C TYR A 52 -8.92 7.67 3.49
N ARG A 53 -10.11 7.09 3.30
CA ARG A 53 -10.30 5.81 2.60
C ARG A 53 -9.87 5.88 1.13
N GLU A 54 -10.21 6.93 0.41
CA GLU A 54 -9.84 7.09 -1.00
C GLU A 54 -8.32 7.24 -1.15
N ARG A 55 -7.70 8.01 -0.27
CA ARG A 55 -6.24 8.21 -0.28
C ARG A 55 -5.49 6.91 0.02
N ILE A 56 -5.99 6.11 0.97
CA ILE A 56 -5.44 4.78 1.26
C ILE A 56 -5.66 3.81 0.08
N GLU A 57 -6.82 3.85 -0.58
CA GLU A 57 -7.07 2.99 -1.75
C GLU A 57 -6.05 3.26 -2.87
N VAL A 58 -5.67 4.52 -3.11
CA VAL A 58 -4.63 4.87 -4.09
C VAL A 58 -3.28 4.21 -3.72
N VAL A 59 -2.88 4.25 -2.45
CA VAL A 59 -1.66 3.58 -1.98
C VAL A 59 -1.74 2.07 -2.20
N VAL A 60 -2.88 1.45 -1.89
CA VAL A 60 -3.11 0.01 -2.08
C VAL A 60 -3.00 -0.37 -3.55
N GLN A 61 -3.59 0.40 -4.46
CA GLN A 61 -3.52 0.12 -5.89
C GLN A 61 -2.08 0.23 -6.43
N ARG A 62 -1.32 1.21 -5.95
CA ARG A 62 0.11 1.35 -6.27
C ARG A 62 0.92 0.15 -5.79
N MET A 63 0.65 -0.36 -4.57
CA MET A 63 1.28 -1.58 -4.07
C MET A 63 0.94 -2.80 -4.92
N ARG A 64 -0.34 -2.98 -5.30
CA ARG A 64 -0.77 -4.09 -6.16
C ARG A 64 -0.08 -4.05 -7.52
N ALA A 65 0.04 -2.87 -8.13
CA ALA A 65 0.74 -2.68 -9.39
C ALA A 65 2.21 -3.08 -9.28
N ALA A 66 2.91 -2.68 -8.21
CA ALA A 66 4.30 -3.07 -7.98
C ALA A 66 4.46 -4.59 -7.83
N CYS A 67 3.49 -5.28 -7.23
CA CYS A 67 3.53 -6.73 -7.06
C CYS A 67 3.48 -7.53 -8.36
N VAL A 68 2.87 -6.98 -9.41
CA VAL A 68 2.75 -7.65 -10.72
C VAL A 68 3.70 -7.08 -11.78
N ALA A 69 4.42 -6.00 -11.47
CA ALA A 69 5.38 -5.38 -12.38
C ALA A 69 6.49 -6.36 -12.79
N GLN A 70 6.84 -6.36 -14.09
CA GLN A 70 7.81 -7.31 -14.65
C GLN A 70 9.20 -7.15 -14.03
N ASP A 71 9.63 -5.91 -13.80
CA ASP A 71 10.93 -5.60 -13.23
C ASP A 71 11.08 -6.07 -11.77
N ASN A 72 9.96 -6.24 -11.07
CA ASN A 72 9.93 -6.71 -9.69
C ASN A 72 9.81 -8.25 -9.59
N GLN A 73 9.61 -8.95 -10.71
CA GLN A 73 9.45 -10.41 -10.71
C GLN A 73 10.63 -11.19 -10.10
N PRO A 74 11.91 -10.78 -10.26
CA PRO A 74 13.00 -11.45 -9.57
C PRO A 74 12.83 -11.50 -8.05
N TYR A 75 12.20 -10.46 -7.45
CA TYR A 75 11.85 -10.43 -6.03
C TYR A 75 10.61 -11.29 -5.73
N TYR A 76 9.48 -11.04 -6.42
CA TYR A 76 8.20 -11.69 -6.11
C TYR A 76 8.12 -13.18 -6.50
N ARG A 77 9.08 -13.71 -7.27
CA ARG A 77 9.23 -15.16 -7.45
C ARG A 77 9.74 -15.87 -6.19
N LYS A 78 10.33 -15.14 -5.24
CA LYS A 78 10.93 -15.68 -4.02
C LYS A 78 10.09 -15.42 -2.78
N THR A 79 9.10 -14.55 -2.88
CA THR A 79 8.28 -14.14 -1.75
C THR A 79 6.93 -13.61 -2.21
N ALA A 80 5.91 -13.71 -1.35
CA ALA A 80 4.60 -13.17 -1.63
C ALA A 80 4.56 -11.64 -1.55
N CYS A 81 3.62 -11.04 -2.30
CA CYS A 81 3.33 -9.61 -2.26
C CYS A 81 3.03 -9.14 -0.82
N LEU A 82 2.07 -9.81 -0.17
CA LEU A 82 1.76 -9.61 1.24
C LEU A 82 2.38 -10.71 2.11
N PRO A 83 2.83 -10.40 3.34
CA PRO A 83 3.34 -11.40 4.27
C PRO A 83 2.36 -12.55 4.57
N SER A 84 1.05 -12.28 4.56
CA SER A 84 0.01 -13.29 4.76
C SER A 84 -0.06 -14.34 3.65
N GLY A 85 0.53 -14.08 2.49
CA GLY A 85 0.62 -15.03 1.38
C GLY A 85 1.91 -15.86 1.37
N ILE A 86 2.81 -15.69 2.36
CA ILE A 86 4.06 -16.45 2.43
C ILE A 86 3.74 -17.91 2.77
N THR A 87 4.07 -18.81 1.84
CA THR A 87 3.86 -20.26 1.98
C THR A 87 5.00 -20.93 2.73
N ASP A 88 4.77 -22.17 3.19
CA ASP A 88 5.80 -22.94 3.89
C ASP A 88 6.95 -23.38 2.98
N GLU A 89 6.72 -23.50 1.67
CA GLU A 89 7.78 -23.72 0.68
C GLU A 89 8.71 -22.50 0.61
N MET A 90 8.13 -21.29 0.60
CA MET A 90 8.90 -20.05 0.58
C MET A 90 9.76 -19.87 1.84
N THR A 91 9.32 -20.37 3.00
CA THR A 91 10.10 -20.31 4.24
C THR A 91 11.23 -21.35 4.30
N LYS A 92 11.18 -22.39 3.46
CA LYS A 92 12.21 -23.44 3.38
C LYS A 92 13.29 -23.15 2.33
N ASP A 93 13.19 -22.01 1.65
CA ASP A 93 14.11 -21.63 0.59
C ASP A 93 15.51 -21.29 1.13
N SER A 94 16.47 -22.20 0.97
CA SER A 94 17.83 -22.02 1.47
C SER A 94 18.74 -21.19 0.53
N THR A 95 18.20 -20.64 -0.56
CA THR A 95 19.00 -19.86 -1.50
C THR A 95 19.30 -18.46 -0.95
N ARG A 96 20.51 -17.96 -1.23
CA ARG A 96 20.89 -16.56 -0.97
C ARG A 96 20.52 -15.69 -2.17
N ILE A 97 20.41 -14.38 -1.93
CA ILE A 97 20.04 -13.42 -2.96
C ILE A 97 21.07 -13.37 -4.10
N THR A 98 20.59 -13.34 -5.33
CA THR A 98 21.42 -13.12 -6.53
C THR A 98 21.48 -11.65 -6.89
N ALA A 99 22.42 -11.23 -7.75
CA ALA A 99 22.53 -9.83 -8.18
C ALA A 99 21.27 -9.29 -8.89
N ALA A 100 20.55 -10.13 -9.65
CA ALA A 100 19.29 -9.72 -10.28
C ALA A 100 18.17 -9.56 -9.24
N GLN A 101 18.09 -10.49 -8.29
CA GLN A 101 17.13 -10.40 -7.18
C GLN A 101 17.42 -9.20 -6.28
N LYS A 102 18.70 -8.90 -6.01
CA LYS A 102 19.13 -7.77 -5.20
C LYS A 102 18.64 -6.44 -5.78
N ARG A 103 18.86 -6.21 -7.08
CA ARG A 103 18.38 -5.01 -7.78
C ARG A 103 16.85 -4.87 -7.70
N ALA A 104 16.11 -5.95 -7.93
CA ALA A 104 14.66 -5.92 -7.80
C ALA A 104 14.21 -5.69 -6.35
N ALA A 105 14.88 -6.29 -5.37
CA ALA A 105 14.60 -6.12 -3.95
C ALA A 105 14.84 -4.66 -3.51
N GLU A 106 15.96 -4.05 -3.90
CA GLU A 106 16.27 -2.65 -3.61
C GLU A 106 15.18 -1.71 -4.16
N ALA A 107 14.73 -1.92 -5.40
CA ALA A 107 13.64 -1.15 -6.00
C ALA A 107 12.32 -1.31 -5.24
N VAL A 108 11.95 -2.55 -4.90
CA VAL A 108 10.73 -2.83 -4.11
C VAL A 108 10.83 -2.24 -2.70
N PHE A 109 11.99 -2.28 -2.05
CA PHE A 109 12.18 -1.75 -0.70
C PHE A 109 12.07 -0.23 -0.68
N ALA A 110 12.71 0.46 -1.63
CA ALA A 110 12.58 1.90 -1.76
C ALA A 110 11.11 2.31 -2.02
N PHE A 111 10.44 1.65 -2.97
CA PHE A 111 9.05 1.95 -3.30
C PHE A 111 8.09 1.69 -2.12
N THR A 112 8.24 0.56 -1.42
CA THR A 112 7.39 0.24 -0.27
C THR A 112 7.65 1.15 0.92
N HIS A 113 8.89 1.62 1.10
CA HIS A 113 9.19 2.65 2.10
C HIS A 113 8.44 3.96 1.80
N GLU A 114 8.45 4.42 0.54
CA GLU A 114 7.69 5.61 0.13
C GLU A 114 6.17 5.46 0.37
N LEU A 115 5.59 4.30 0.04
CA LEU A 115 4.18 4.03 0.30
C LEU A 115 3.83 3.98 1.79
N ASN A 116 4.75 3.46 2.62
CA ASN A 116 4.57 3.44 4.07
C ASN A 116 4.64 4.85 4.66
N GLU A 117 5.58 5.69 4.20
CA GLU A 117 5.64 7.10 4.60
C GLU A 117 4.39 7.88 4.17
N GLU A 118 3.90 7.64 2.96
CA GLU A 118 2.65 8.23 2.49
C GLU A 118 1.45 7.79 3.32
N THR A 119 1.35 6.51 3.66
CA THR A 119 0.32 5.97 4.56
C THR A 119 0.36 6.66 5.92
N ARG A 120 1.55 6.77 6.53
CA ARG A 120 1.74 7.44 7.81
C ARG A 120 1.40 8.92 7.75
N ARG A 121 1.74 9.60 6.65
CA ARG A 121 1.34 10.99 6.40
C ARG A 121 -0.19 11.12 6.34
N ILE A 122 -0.86 10.27 5.56
CA ILE A 122 -2.33 10.23 5.48
C ILE A 122 -2.94 10.03 6.87
N MET A 123 -2.39 9.10 7.68
CA MET A 123 -2.86 8.83 9.04
C MET A 123 -2.70 10.05 9.97
N ARG A 124 -1.56 10.74 9.93
CA ARG A 124 -1.32 11.94 10.76
C ARG A 124 -2.18 13.13 10.36
N GLU A 125 -2.56 13.22 9.08
CA GLU A 125 -3.44 14.27 8.57
C GLU A 125 -4.92 14.02 8.91
N THR A 126 -5.28 12.80 9.34
CA THR A 126 -6.59 12.58 9.94
C THR A 126 -6.65 13.26 11.31
N GLN A 127 -7.77 13.92 11.63
CA GLN A 127 -8.02 14.42 12.99
C GLN A 127 -8.30 13.29 14.01
N ASP A 128 -7.88 12.06 13.70
CA ASP A 128 -8.01 10.88 14.56
C ASP A 128 -6.69 10.65 15.34
N PRO A 129 -6.68 10.90 16.66
CA PRO A 129 -5.48 10.74 17.47
C PRO A 129 -4.97 9.30 17.53
N ALA A 130 -5.84 8.29 17.36
CA ALA A 130 -5.42 6.89 17.34
C ALA A 130 -4.65 6.56 16.06
N LEU A 131 -5.08 7.09 14.91
CA LEU A 131 -4.33 6.93 13.65
C LEU A 131 -2.99 7.67 13.70
N ALA A 132 -2.93 8.87 14.26
CA ALA A 132 -1.68 9.60 14.44
C ALA A 132 -0.69 8.81 15.34
N ALA A 133 -1.15 8.33 16.50
CA ALA A 133 -0.32 7.54 17.42
C ALA A 133 0.19 6.24 16.77
N ARG A 134 -0.65 5.56 15.98
CA ARG A 134 -0.25 4.35 15.25
C ARG A 134 0.81 4.63 14.18
N ALA A 135 0.73 5.76 13.49
CA ALA A 135 1.75 6.16 12.52
C ALA A 135 3.12 6.33 13.18
N GLU A 136 3.16 6.97 14.35
CA GLU A 136 4.38 7.16 15.15
C GLU A 136 4.93 5.83 15.69
N LEU A 137 4.07 4.98 16.24
CA LEU A 137 4.47 3.66 16.76
C LEU A 137 5.03 2.78 15.65
N SER A 138 4.38 2.73 14.48
CA SER A 138 4.87 1.98 13.32
C SER A 138 6.26 2.47 12.92
N GLN A 139 6.45 3.78 12.79
CA GLN A 139 7.73 4.35 12.39
C GLN A 139 8.84 4.05 13.40
N ARG A 140 8.55 4.21 14.70
CA ARG A 140 9.54 4.02 15.77
C ARG A 140 9.92 2.57 15.99
N LEU A 141 8.96 1.65 15.92
CA LEU A 141 9.15 0.27 16.34
C LEU A 141 9.35 -0.71 15.19
N ARG A 142 8.74 -0.46 14.02
CA ARG A 142 8.72 -1.42 12.90
C ARG A 142 9.78 -1.10 11.86
N ASP A 143 9.97 0.17 11.52
CA ASP A 143 10.95 0.54 10.48
C ASP A 143 12.37 0.02 10.81
N PRO A 144 12.91 0.10 12.06
CA PRO A 144 14.21 -0.47 12.35
C PRO A 144 14.28 -1.98 12.11
N GLN A 145 13.23 -2.72 12.49
CA GLN A 145 13.16 -4.17 12.30
C GLN A 145 13.11 -4.55 10.81
N ILE A 146 12.32 -3.81 10.04
CA ILE A 146 12.20 -3.99 8.59
C ILE A 146 13.54 -3.67 7.90
N ASN A 147 14.17 -2.55 8.26
CA ASN A 147 15.44 -2.13 7.66
C ASN A 147 16.54 -3.15 7.92
N THR A 148 16.70 -3.62 9.15
CA THR A 148 17.67 -4.68 9.47
C THR A 148 17.39 -5.95 8.68
N LEU A 149 16.13 -6.37 8.58
CA LEU A 149 15.77 -7.57 7.81
C LEU A 149 16.08 -7.43 6.31
N GLN A 150 15.81 -6.25 5.75
CA GLN A 150 16.13 -5.94 4.36
C GLN A 150 17.65 -5.92 4.11
N GLU A 151 18.42 -5.26 4.97
CA GLU A 151 19.89 -5.22 4.91
C GLU A 151 20.51 -6.63 5.02
N ASP A 152 20.01 -7.46 5.94
CA ASP A 152 20.45 -8.84 6.10
C ASP A 152 20.20 -9.67 4.83
N LEU A 153 19.07 -9.45 4.14
CA LEU A 153 18.81 -10.09 2.85
C LEU A 153 19.75 -9.54 1.76
N LEU A 154 19.87 -8.21 1.62
CA LEU A 154 20.65 -7.55 0.56
C LEU A 154 22.16 -7.78 0.65
N SER A 155 22.67 -7.97 1.88
CA SER A 155 24.06 -8.38 2.13
C SER A 155 24.28 -9.88 1.86
N GLY A 156 23.20 -10.63 1.68
CA GLY A 156 23.24 -12.08 1.55
C GLY A 156 23.60 -12.78 2.86
N LYS A 157 23.44 -12.14 4.02
CA LYS A 157 23.66 -12.73 5.35
C LYS A 157 22.62 -13.80 5.68
N ILE A 158 21.37 -13.58 5.27
CA ILE A 158 20.28 -14.55 5.40
C ILE A 158 19.84 -15.10 4.03
N THR A 159 19.16 -16.24 4.08
CA THR A 159 18.49 -16.89 2.94
C THR A 159 17.10 -16.30 2.70
N TRP A 160 16.51 -16.61 1.54
CA TRP A 160 15.12 -16.26 1.25
C TRP A 160 14.13 -16.86 2.26
N GLY A 161 14.38 -18.08 2.73
CA GLY A 161 13.55 -18.77 3.71
C GLY A 161 13.55 -18.10 5.08
N GLU A 162 14.74 -17.71 5.57
CA GLU A 162 14.88 -16.93 6.80
C GLU A 162 14.21 -15.55 6.66
N TYR A 163 14.40 -14.88 5.53
CA TYR A 163 13.74 -13.61 5.23
C TYR A 163 12.22 -13.73 5.25
N ASN A 164 11.67 -14.73 4.58
CA ASN A 164 10.22 -14.99 4.52
C ASN A 164 9.63 -15.35 5.89
N THR A 165 10.36 -16.14 6.67
CA THR A 165 9.99 -16.48 8.06
C THR A 165 9.89 -15.22 8.92
N ALA A 166 10.91 -14.36 8.86
CA ALA A 166 10.95 -13.12 9.62
C ALA A 166 9.87 -12.12 9.15
N ARG A 167 9.63 -11.99 7.83
CA ARG A 167 8.54 -11.16 7.29
C ARG A 167 7.18 -11.59 7.83
N ARG A 168 6.92 -12.90 7.87
CA ARG A 168 5.66 -13.45 8.39
C ARG A 168 5.50 -13.16 9.88
N ALA A 169 6.55 -13.41 10.67
CA ALA A 169 6.56 -13.13 12.12
C ALA A 169 6.36 -11.64 12.45
N LEU A 170 7.01 -10.73 11.71
CA LEU A 170 6.81 -9.28 11.88
C LEU A 170 5.37 -8.86 11.62
N ALA A 171 4.74 -9.42 10.58
CA ALA A 171 3.35 -9.14 10.27
C ALA A 171 2.38 -9.67 11.34
N GLU A 172 2.66 -10.85 11.90
CA GLU A 172 1.88 -11.41 13.01
C GLU A 172 1.99 -10.59 14.30
N ALA A 173 3.19 -10.11 14.64
CA ALA A 173 3.41 -9.23 15.78
C ALA A 173 2.61 -7.92 15.65
N VAL A 174 2.64 -7.32 14.46
CA VAL A 174 1.86 -6.11 14.14
C VAL A 174 0.36 -6.36 14.32
N ARG A 175 -0.17 -7.51 13.87
CA ARG A 175 -1.58 -7.85 14.10
C ARG A 175 -1.90 -7.95 15.59
N SER A 176 -1.04 -8.64 16.34
CA SER A 176 -1.23 -8.83 17.78
C SER A 176 -1.23 -7.51 18.53
N ASP A 177 -0.35 -6.57 18.18
CA ASP A 177 -0.32 -5.26 18.84
C ASP A 177 -1.65 -4.49 18.66
N LEU A 178 -2.28 -4.60 17.49
CA LEU A 178 -3.54 -3.91 17.19
C LEU A 178 -4.77 -4.58 17.80
N GLU A 179 -4.72 -5.88 18.05
CA GLU A 179 -5.81 -6.62 18.70
C GLU A 179 -5.83 -6.40 20.22
N ASN A 180 -4.70 -6.00 20.81
CA ASN A 180 -4.55 -5.74 22.23
C ASN A 180 -4.67 -4.23 22.60
N GLU A 181 -4.97 -3.36 21.64
CA GLU A 181 -5.33 -1.92 21.79
C GLU A 181 -6.86 -1.68 21.70
#